data_AF-A0A6C0JQ60-F1
#
_entry.id   AF-A0A6C0JQ60-F1
#
_cell.length_a   1.000
_cell.length_b   1.000
_cell.length_c   1.000
_cell.angle_alpha   90.00
_cell.angle_beta   90.00
_cell.angle_gamma   90.00
#
_symmetry.space_group_name_H-M   'P 1'
#
loop_
_entity.id
_entity.type
_entity.pdbx_description
1 polymer ?
#
loop_
_entity_poly.entity_id
_entity_poly.type
_entity_poly.pdbx_seq_one_letter_code
_entity_poly.pdbx_strand_id
1 'polypeptide(L)'
;MNIYNNLPEDLQYKITSHCIFSENKNKLLKDIIQYKKQKEEIYDLYSKNGFIYNLDFTDDNNIYAWVENDLMSYYNDSKAYMDIITDNNKNKMSRQLIYNIKKNIEEKNAIYNYHLNNNINIVGKINRYIANLTIDERIDFIENHEKSVNEY
;
A
#
# COMPACT_ATOMS: atom_id res chain seq x y z
N MET A 1 -21.39 19.10 -36.53
CA MET A 1 -22.15 18.93 -35.28
C MET A 1 -21.48 17.81 -34.49
N ASN A 2 -21.03 18.05 -33.26
CA ASN A 2 -20.28 17.06 -32.49
C ASN A 2 -21.26 15.98 -31.98
N ILE A 3 -21.17 14.76 -32.50
CA ILE A 3 -22.11 13.66 -32.24
C ILE A 3 -22.23 13.39 -30.73
N TYR A 4 -21.15 13.58 -29.98
CA TYR A 4 -21.11 13.42 -28.53
C TYR A 4 -22.09 14.36 -27.79
N ASN A 5 -22.16 15.62 -28.19
CA ASN A 5 -23.01 16.63 -27.55
C ASN A 5 -24.51 16.39 -27.79
N ASN A 6 -24.85 15.52 -28.75
CA ASN A 6 -26.23 15.16 -29.07
C ASN A 6 -26.68 13.86 -28.38
N LEU A 7 -25.81 13.21 -27.61
CA LEU A 7 -26.17 12.00 -26.88
C LEU A 7 -26.96 12.36 -25.60
N PRO A 8 -27.87 11.48 -25.14
CA PRO A 8 -28.41 11.52 -23.80
C PRO A 8 -27.32 11.61 -22.71
N GLU A 9 -27.61 12.33 -21.63
CA GLU A 9 -26.65 12.67 -20.56
C GLU A 9 -26.07 11.42 -19.87
N ASP A 10 -26.86 10.36 -19.73
CA ASP A 10 -26.45 9.06 -19.20
C ASP A 10 -25.44 8.34 -20.12
N LEU A 11 -25.66 8.41 -21.44
CA LEU A 11 -24.73 7.87 -22.43
C LEU A 11 -23.47 8.71 -22.53
N GLN A 12 -23.58 10.05 -22.45
CA GLN A 12 -22.42 10.92 -22.32
C GLN A 12 -21.59 10.50 -21.11
N TYR A 13 -22.20 10.43 -19.91
CA TYR A 13 -21.53 10.02 -18.67
C TYR A 13 -20.90 8.62 -18.75
N LYS A 14 -21.58 7.65 -19.37
CA LYS A 14 -21.06 6.29 -19.55
C LYS A 14 -19.85 6.26 -20.49
N ILE A 15 -19.87 7.08 -21.54
CA ILE A 15 -18.74 7.24 -22.46
C ILE A 15 -17.59 8.01 -21.77
N THR A 16 -17.87 9.13 -21.10
CA THR A 16 -16.83 9.91 -20.41
C THR A 16 -16.17 9.07 -19.31
N SER A 17 -16.93 8.32 -18.53
CA SER A 17 -16.36 7.42 -17.53
C SER A 17 -15.46 6.37 -18.19
N HIS A 18 -15.88 5.71 -19.28
CA HIS A 18 -15.03 4.75 -19.99
C HIS A 18 -13.78 5.39 -20.63
N CYS A 19 -13.87 6.62 -21.14
CA CYS A 19 -12.75 7.35 -21.74
C CYS A 19 -11.78 7.91 -20.69
N ILE A 20 -12.27 8.50 -19.60
CA ILE A 20 -11.47 9.04 -18.50
C ILE A 20 -10.67 7.92 -17.80
N PHE A 21 -11.24 6.72 -17.66
CA PHE A 21 -10.55 5.58 -17.04
C PHE A 21 -9.66 4.77 -18.02
N SER A 22 -9.62 5.12 -19.31
CA SER A 22 -8.81 4.39 -20.29
C SER A 22 -7.30 4.58 -20.11
N GLU A 23 -6.85 5.78 -19.73
CA GLU A 23 -5.45 6.07 -19.35
C GLU A 23 -5.02 5.30 -18.09
N ASN A 24 -5.98 5.02 -17.20
CA ASN A 24 -5.75 4.21 -16.01
C ASN A 24 -5.58 2.72 -16.31
N LYS A 25 -6.02 2.20 -17.48
CA LYS A 25 -5.95 0.77 -17.75
C LYS A 25 -4.50 0.27 -17.91
N ASN A 26 -3.67 1.00 -18.66
CA ASN A 26 -2.26 0.64 -18.83
C ASN A 26 -1.47 0.83 -17.52
N LYS A 27 -1.77 1.91 -16.78
CA LYS A 27 -1.16 2.17 -15.47
C LYS A 27 -1.53 1.09 -14.45
N LEU A 28 -2.80 0.70 -14.39
CA LEU A 28 -3.32 -0.35 -13.51
C LEU A 28 -2.76 -1.72 -13.90
N LEU A 29 -2.71 -2.05 -15.19
CA LEU A 29 -2.11 -3.30 -15.65
C LEU A 29 -0.63 -3.36 -15.28
N LYS A 30 0.11 -2.27 -15.51
CA LYS A 30 1.51 -2.16 -15.09
C LYS A 30 1.64 -2.34 -13.58
N ASP A 31 0.79 -1.69 -12.80
CA ASP A 31 0.79 -1.79 -11.34
C ASP A 31 0.52 -3.23 -10.85
N ILE A 32 -0.44 -3.95 -11.45
CA ILE A 32 -0.73 -5.36 -11.13
C ILE A 32 0.46 -6.26 -11.44
N ILE A 33 1.12 -6.08 -12.59
CA ILE A 33 2.30 -6.86 -12.99
C ILE A 33 3.45 -6.57 -12.01
N GLN A 34 3.71 -5.30 -11.74
CA GLN A 34 4.81 -4.88 -10.85
C GLN A 34 4.55 -5.27 -9.39
N TYR A 35 3.31 -5.23 -8.91
CA TYR A 35 2.96 -5.63 -7.55
C TYR A 35 3.45 -7.04 -7.22
N LYS A 36 3.25 -8.01 -8.12
CA LYS A 36 3.71 -9.39 -7.90
C LYS A 36 5.24 -9.45 -7.80
N LYS A 37 5.94 -8.85 -8.76
CA LYS A 37 7.41 -8.83 -8.82
C LYS A 37 8.02 -8.14 -7.60
N GLN A 38 7.53 -6.95 -7.28
CA GLN A 38 8.05 -6.14 -6.17
C GLN A 38 7.72 -6.74 -4.81
N LYS A 39 6.58 -7.43 -4.68
CA LYS A 39 6.27 -8.20 -3.47
C LYS A 39 7.29 -9.33 -3.28
N GLU A 40 7.57 -10.11 -4.32
CA GLU A 40 8.58 -11.17 -4.27
C GLU A 40 9.97 -10.59 -3.92
N GLU A 41 10.37 -9.50 -4.57
CA GLU A 41 11.62 -8.77 -4.26
C GLU A 41 11.71 -8.36 -2.79
N ILE A 42 10.64 -7.77 -2.23
CA ILE A 42 10.58 -7.42 -0.80
C ILE A 42 10.90 -8.65 0.04
N TYR A 43 10.20 -9.76 -0.15
CA TYR A 43 10.44 -10.97 0.66
C TYR A 43 11.83 -11.59 0.43
N ASP A 44 12.37 -11.51 -0.77
CA ASP A 44 13.72 -12.00 -1.09
C ASP A 44 14.81 -11.20 -0.35
N LEU A 45 14.62 -9.89 -0.15
CA LEU A 45 15.56 -9.06 0.63
C LEU A 45 15.70 -9.58 2.06
N TYR A 46 14.58 -9.80 2.74
CA TYR A 46 14.60 -10.31 4.10
C TYR A 46 15.11 -11.76 4.14
N SER A 47 14.71 -12.60 3.18
CA SER A 47 15.18 -13.98 3.12
C SER A 47 16.71 -14.06 2.96
N LYS A 48 17.31 -13.17 2.16
CA LYS A 48 18.78 -13.06 2.00
C LYS A 48 19.49 -12.62 3.29
N ASN A 49 18.79 -11.88 4.15
CA ASN A 49 19.30 -11.42 5.44
C ASN A 49 19.08 -12.42 6.58
N GLY A 50 18.65 -13.66 6.27
CA GLY A 50 18.51 -14.74 7.25
C GLY A 50 17.15 -14.79 7.96
N PHE A 51 16.19 -13.95 7.58
CA PHE A 51 14.82 -14.05 8.09
C PHE A 51 14.13 -15.29 7.52
N ILE A 52 13.29 -15.91 8.35
CA ILE A 52 12.66 -17.19 8.05
C ILE A 52 11.14 -17.10 7.98
N TYR A 53 10.56 -17.92 7.10
CA TYR A 53 9.12 -18.08 6.98
C TYR A 53 8.62 -19.01 8.08
N ASN A 54 7.96 -18.45 9.08
CA ASN A 54 7.22 -19.23 10.06
C ASN A 54 5.96 -18.46 10.52
N LEU A 55 5.08 -19.15 11.25
CA LEU A 55 3.83 -18.58 11.77
C LEU A 55 3.94 -18.14 13.23
N ASP A 56 5.12 -18.28 13.83
CA ASP A 56 5.41 -17.73 15.15
C ASP A 56 5.92 -16.29 14.99
N PHE A 57 4.99 -15.34 15.06
CA PHE A 57 5.32 -13.91 14.91
C PHE A 57 6.04 -13.33 16.13
N THR A 58 6.34 -14.14 17.16
CA THR A 58 7.19 -13.75 18.29
C THR A 58 8.66 -14.14 18.08
N ASP A 59 8.97 -14.92 17.05
CA ASP A 59 10.34 -15.22 16.65
C ASP A 59 11.01 -13.95 16.09
N ASP A 60 12.13 -13.57 16.69
CA ASP A 60 12.94 -12.42 16.28
C ASP A 60 13.42 -12.51 14.83
N ASN A 61 13.43 -13.70 14.22
CA ASN A 61 13.79 -13.91 12.82
C ASN A 61 12.57 -14.09 11.90
N ASN A 62 11.35 -13.87 12.38
CA ASN A 62 10.14 -14.03 11.59
C ASN A 62 10.06 -12.97 10.49
N ILE A 63 10.07 -13.41 9.23
CA ILE A 63 10.04 -12.52 8.06
C ILE A 63 8.79 -11.62 8.02
N TYR A 64 7.63 -12.12 8.42
CA TYR A 64 6.39 -11.36 8.37
C TYR A 64 6.37 -10.25 9.43
N ALA A 65 6.89 -10.51 10.63
CA ALA A 65 6.98 -9.50 11.69
C ALA A 65 7.84 -8.31 11.25
N TRP A 66 9.03 -8.60 10.67
CA TRP A 66 9.93 -7.57 10.18
C TRP A 66 9.38 -6.79 9.00
N VAL A 67 8.84 -7.48 7.99
CA VAL A 67 8.21 -6.83 6.83
C VAL A 67 7.04 -5.94 7.25
N GLU A 68 6.18 -6.38 8.17
CA GLU A 68 5.07 -5.54 8.68
C GLU A 68 5.61 -4.29 9.39
N ASN A 69 6.57 -4.46 10.30
CA ASN A 69 7.14 -3.35 11.09
C ASN A 69 7.77 -2.29 10.19
N ASP A 70 8.56 -2.71 9.21
CA ASP A 70 9.27 -1.80 8.31
C ASP A 70 8.30 -1.09 7.36
N LEU A 71 7.28 -1.80 6.86
CA LEU A 71 6.21 -1.17 6.09
C LEU A 71 5.44 -0.15 6.96
N MET A 72 5.18 -0.46 8.23
CA MET A 72 4.56 0.48 9.16
C MET A 72 5.42 1.73 9.36
N SER A 73 6.72 1.54 9.56
CA SER A 73 7.71 2.62 9.67
C SER A 73 7.74 3.50 8.41
N TYR A 74 7.83 2.88 7.24
CA TYR A 74 7.83 3.54 5.93
C TYR A 74 6.55 4.35 5.69
N TYR A 75 5.40 3.81 6.10
CA TYR A 75 4.12 4.51 6.00
C TYR A 75 4.08 5.82 6.77
N ASN A 76 4.77 5.88 7.92
CA ASN A 76 4.74 7.01 8.85
C ASN A 76 6.04 7.81 8.89
N ASP A 77 6.83 7.79 7.80
CA ASP A 77 8.09 8.51 7.67
C ASP A 77 9.07 8.22 8.84
N SER A 78 9.12 6.95 9.27
CA SER A 78 9.90 6.49 10.43
C SER A 78 9.58 7.21 11.74
N LYS A 79 8.37 7.77 11.88
CA LYS A 79 7.87 8.35 13.13
C LYS A 79 7.05 7.32 13.90
N ALA A 80 7.18 7.34 15.22
CA ALA A 80 6.38 6.48 16.08
C ALA A 80 4.90 6.87 16.02
N TYR A 81 4.02 5.89 15.79
CA TYR A 81 2.56 6.08 15.73
C TYR A 81 1.97 6.59 17.05
N MET A 82 2.67 6.41 18.17
CA MET A 82 2.29 6.93 19.48
C MET A 82 2.46 8.45 19.58
N ASP A 83 3.40 9.01 18.80
CA ASP A 83 3.74 10.43 18.86
C ASP A 83 2.99 11.23 17.79
N ILE A 84 3.03 10.75 16.55
CA ILE A 84 2.47 11.47 15.40
C ILE A 84 2.06 10.52 14.28
N ILE A 85 0.97 10.87 13.60
CA ILE A 85 0.58 10.29 12.31
C ILE A 85 0.88 11.33 11.24
N THR A 86 1.79 11.03 10.32
CA THR A 86 2.24 11.99 9.32
C THR A 86 1.22 12.17 8.19
N ASP A 87 1.31 13.29 7.48
CA ASP A 87 0.44 13.52 6.32
C ASP A 87 0.71 12.51 5.20
N ASN A 88 1.95 12.04 5.04
CA ASN A 88 2.27 10.95 4.11
C ASN A 88 1.54 9.67 4.46
N ASN A 89 1.45 9.34 5.75
CA ASN A 89 0.68 8.19 6.21
C ASN A 89 -0.80 8.33 5.83
N LYS A 90 -1.40 9.47 6.16
CA LYS A 90 -2.80 9.79 5.81
C LYS A 90 -3.04 9.76 4.30
N ASN A 91 -2.10 10.28 3.52
CA ASN A 91 -2.15 10.29 2.05
C ASN A 91 -2.12 8.86 1.49
N LYS A 92 -1.24 8.00 2.00
CA LYS A 92 -1.20 6.58 1.63
C LYS A 92 -2.53 5.92 2.00
N MET A 93 -3.02 6.03 3.23
CA MET A 93 -4.30 5.44 3.65
C MET A 93 -5.50 5.94 2.83
N SER A 94 -5.48 7.21 2.41
CA SER A 94 -6.55 7.83 1.61
C SER A 94 -6.76 7.20 0.22
N ARG A 95 -5.84 6.36 -0.23
CA ARG A 95 -6.02 5.57 -1.46
C ARG A 95 -7.02 4.42 -1.27
N GLN A 96 -7.27 3.98 -0.03
CA GLN A 96 -8.29 2.97 0.26
C GLN A 96 -9.66 3.62 0.46
N LEU A 97 -10.63 3.19 -0.34
CA LEU A 97 -12.03 3.65 -0.24
C LEU A 97 -12.59 3.49 1.18
N ILE A 98 -12.30 2.34 1.82
CA ILE A 98 -12.77 2.04 3.19
C ILE A 98 -12.25 3.07 4.21
N TYR A 99 -10.99 3.48 4.09
CA TYR A 99 -10.44 4.51 4.98
C TYR A 99 -11.14 5.85 4.76
N ASN A 100 -11.38 6.26 3.51
CA ASN A 100 -12.09 7.50 3.20
C ASN A 100 -13.53 7.54 3.74
N ILE A 101 -14.22 6.41 3.75
CA ILE A 101 -15.56 6.32 4.34
C ILE A 101 -15.47 6.43 5.87
N LYS A 102 -14.58 5.66 6.49
CA LYS A 102 -14.48 5.57 7.95
C LYS A 102 -13.89 6.82 8.59
N LYS A 103 -12.95 7.51 7.94
CA LYS A 103 -12.30 8.70 8.50
C LYS A 103 -13.27 9.85 8.74
N ASN A 104 -14.33 9.94 7.93
CA ASN A 104 -15.38 10.97 8.05
C ASN A 104 -16.33 10.70 9.22
N ILE A 105 -16.34 9.46 9.73
CA ILE A 105 -17.13 9.07 10.91
C ILE A 105 -16.25 9.26 12.16
N GLU A 106 -15.07 8.64 12.17
CA GLU A 106 -14.14 8.70 13.29
C GLU A 106 -12.70 8.41 12.83
N GLU A 107 -11.95 9.47 12.51
CA GLU A 107 -10.59 9.37 11.96
C GLU A 107 -9.64 8.53 12.83
N LYS A 108 -9.64 8.77 14.16
CA LYS A 108 -8.76 8.04 15.09
C LYS A 108 -9.00 6.53 15.04
N ASN A 109 -10.27 6.11 15.05
CA ASN A 109 -10.63 4.70 14.94
C ASN A 109 -10.37 4.14 13.54
N ALA A 110 -10.48 4.94 12.48
CA ALA A 110 -10.10 4.52 11.14
C ALA A 110 -8.59 4.22 11.04
N ILE A 111 -7.74 5.09 11.61
CA ILE A 111 -6.28 4.92 11.66
C ILE A 111 -5.91 3.69 12.50
N TYR A 112 -6.49 3.57 13.71
CA TYR A 112 -6.26 2.40 14.57
C TYR A 112 -6.66 1.10 13.86
N ASN A 113 -7.83 1.07 13.24
CA ASN A 113 -8.29 -0.11 12.50
C ASN A 113 -7.43 -0.44 11.28
N TYR A 114 -6.80 0.57 10.69
CA TYR A 114 -5.85 0.36 9.61
C TYR A 114 -4.58 -0.28 10.16
N HIS A 115 -3.87 0.36 11.07
CA HIS A 115 -2.53 -0.08 11.47
C HIS A 115 -2.51 -1.14 12.58
N LEU A 116 -3.32 -0.96 13.61
CA LEU A 116 -3.20 -1.64 14.90
C LEU A 116 -4.29 -2.69 15.15
N ASN A 117 -5.10 -3.02 14.14
CA ASN A 117 -6.12 -4.05 14.26
C ASN A 117 -5.52 -5.46 14.20
N ASN A 118 -5.35 -6.07 15.37
CA ASN A 118 -4.80 -7.42 15.51
C ASN A 118 -5.75 -8.55 15.07
N ASN A 119 -7.01 -8.23 14.73
CA ASN A 119 -7.92 -9.22 14.15
C ASN A 119 -7.62 -9.49 12.66
N ILE A 120 -6.80 -8.64 12.01
CA ILE A 120 -6.33 -8.87 10.64
C ILE A 120 -5.00 -9.61 10.74
N ASN A 121 -4.92 -10.77 10.09
CA ASN A 121 -3.67 -11.53 10.05
C ASN A 121 -2.54 -10.70 9.41
N ILE A 122 -1.32 -10.93 9.87
CA ILE A 122 -0.16 -10.11 9.48
C ILE A 122 0.11 -10.16 7.97
N VAL A 123 -0.05 -11.33 7.34
CA VAL A 123 0.10 -11.50 5.89
C VAL A 123 -0.88 -10.61 5.11
N GLY A 124 -2.13 -10.51 5.59
CA GLY A 124 -3.17 -9.65 5.05
C GLY A 124 -2.86 -8.17 5.26
N LYS A 125 -2.30 -7.80 6.41
CA LYS A 125 -1.83 -6.43 6.67
C LYS A 125 -0.70 -6.05 5.71
N ILE A 126 0.31 -6.91 5.55
CA ILE A 126 1.43 -6.71 4.61
C ILE A 126 0.92 -6.55 3.18
N ASN A 127 0.05 -7.46 2.72
CA ASN A 127 -0.54 -7.37 1.38
C ASN A 127 -1.26 -6.04 1.18
N ARG A 128 -2.03 -5.58 2.17
CA ARG A 128 -2.71 -4.28 2.12
C ARG A 128 -1.72 -3.12 2.08
N TYR A 129 -0.63 -3.15 2.84
CA TYR A 129 0.40 -2.11 2.79
C TYR A 129 1.05 -2.07 1.40
N ILE A 130 1.59 -3.18 0.91
CA ILE A 130 2.28 -3.24 -0.39
C ILE A 130 1.35 -2.86 -1.55
N ALA A 131 0.10 -3.35 -1.54
CA ALA A 131 -0.88 -3.06 -2.59
C ALA A 131 -1.32 -1.59 -2.61
N ASN A 132 -1.13 -0.86 -1.52
CA ASN A 132 -1.56 0.51 -1.38
C ASN A 132 -0.41 1.52 -1.61
N LEU A 133 0.83 1.05 -1.68
CA LEU A 133 1.94 1.80 -2.24
C LEU A 133 1.81 1.91 -3.77
N THR A 134 2.34 2.98 -4.33
CA THR A 134 2.55 3.12 -5.78
C THR A 134 3.75 2.28 -6.21
N ILE A 135 3.92 2.09 -7.53
CA ILE A 135 5.10 1.42 -8.10
C ILE A 135 6.39 2.08 -7.57
N ASP A 136 6.45 3.41 -7.60
CA ASP A 136 7.64 4.18 -7.23
C ASP A 136 7.93 4.09 -5.72
N GLU A 137 6.89 4.14 -4.86
CA GLU A 137 7.06 3.93 -3.42
C GLU A 137 7.50 2.51 -3.08
N ARG A 138 7.10 1.50 -3.86
CA ARG A 138 7.62 0.12 -3.68
C ARG A 138 9.09 0.02 -4.07
N ILE A 139 9.50 0.70 -5.15
CA ILE A 139 10.91 0.79 -5.55
C ILE A 139 11.71 1.48 -4.44
N ASP A 140 11.25 2.64 -3.98
CA ASP A 140 11.88 3.40 -2.91
C ASP A 140 11.98 2.59 -1.61
N PHE A 141 10.94 1.85 -1.24
CA PHE A 141 10.98 0.94 -0.09
C PHE A 141 12.08 -0.13 -0.25
N ILE A 142 12.17 -0.79 -1.41
CA ILE A 142 13.18 -1.80 -1.72
C ILE A 142 14.59 -1.21 -1.68
N GLU A 143 14.84 -0.11 -2.39
CA GLU A 143 16.16 0.51 -2.50
C GLU A 143 16.68 1.03 -1.15
N ASN A 144 15.81 1.60 -0.31
CA ASN A 144 16.20 2.08 1.01
C ASN A 144 16.57 0.94 1.96
N HIS A 145 15.95 -0.24 1.81
CA HIS A 145 16.32 -1.44 2.58
C HIS A 145 17.60 -2.11 2.05
N GLU A 146 17.86 -2.06 0.75
CA GLU A 146 19.14 -2.55 0.21
C GLU A 146 20.33 -1.72 0.70
N LYS A 147 20.17 -0.40 0.80
CA LYS A 147 21.23 0.50 1.29
C LYS A 147 21.55 0.28 2.76
N SER A 148 20.52 0.12 3.61
CA SER A 148 20.72 -0.09 5.06
C SER A 148 21.46 -1.39 5.39
N VAL A 149 21.44 -2.37 4.49
CA VAL A 149 22.13 -3.66 4.65
C VAL A 149 23.60 -3.59 4.19
N ASN A 150 23.93 -2.74 3.21
CA ASN A 150 25.28 -2.64 2.65
C ASN A 150 26.19 -1.63 3.39
N GLU A 151 25.66 -0.90 4.37
CA GLU A 151 26.41 0.07 5.19
C GLU A 151 27.00 -0.55 6.48
N TYR A 152 26.89 -1.87 6.66
CA TYR A 152 27.50 -2.66 7.75
C TYR A 152 28.45 -3.73 7.21
#